data_AF-G9P4X7-F1
#
_entry.id   AF-G9P4X7-F1
#
_cell.length_a   1.000
_cell.length_b   1.000
_cell.length_c   1.000
_cell.angle_alpha   90.00
_cell.angle_beta   90.00
_cell.angle_gamma   90.00
#
_symmetry.space_group_name_H-M   'P 1'
#
loop_
_entity.id
_entity.type
_entity.pdbx_description
1 polymer ?
#
loop_
_entity_poly.entity_id
_entity_poly.type
_entity_poly.pdbx_seq_one_letter_code
_entity_poly.pdbx_strand_id
1 'polypeptide(L)'
;MRLLDAKTLELVDILDDDVPPYAIISHTWGDEELTIQQLRRLGRHSHLASSSPKPLDRKRRAILSKKGYVKISGAARLAVSRGLNYLWADTCCIDKTSSSELSEAINSMYLWYEQSAECYAYLSDVEPPATQDGNAFDKNLRNSRWFTRGWTLQELVAPKLVLFYASDWSLLGQKHSPPKFAKIISEITSIDEEVLDGTIDPLQLSVSARMAWASHRNTTRLEDTAYCLMGLFQVNMPLLYGEGKRAFTRLQEHIIQRTDDQSIFAWNSFDDLEEDPDALFGLLAQSPAQFKDAGALQVLPPLPVYASAPSAMTNQGLRVQLYLVPRTFTD
;
A
#
# COMPACT_ATOMS: atom_id res chain seq x y z
N MET A 1 -11.21 -1.14 -15.65
CA MET A 1 -9.86 -0.62 -15.30
C MET A 1 -9.14 0.01 -16.50
N ARG A 2 -8.19 0.95 -16.32
CA ARG A 2 -7.31 1.46 -17.41
C ARG A 2 -5.88 0.97 -17.26
N LEU A 3 -5.26 0.52 -18.36
CA LEU A 3 -3.88 0.04 -18.44
C LEU A 3 -3.05 0.84 -19.45
N LEU A 4 -1.74 0.64 -19.44
CA LEU A 4 -0.80 1.04 -20.47
C LEU A 4 -0.43 -0.18 -21.31
N ASP A 5 -0.43 -0.05 -22.64
CA ASP A 5 0.33 -0.95 -23.50
C ASP A 5 1.83 -0.75 -23.18
N ALA A 6 2.51 -1.81 -22.76
CA ALA A 6 3.90 -1.71 -22.30
C ALA A 6 4.90 -1.44 -23.44
N LYS A 7 4.53 -1.68 -24.70
CA LYS A 7 5.37 -1.41 -25.87
C LYS A 7 5.18 0.01 -26.38
N THR A 8 3.98 0.56 -26.29
CA THR A 8 3.65 1.87 -26.87
C THR A 8 3.39 2.95 -25.82
N LEU A 9 3.23 2.60 -24.55
CA LEU A 9 2.75 3.47 -23.48
C LEU A 9 1.39 4.14 -23.80
N GLU A 10 0.61 3.57 -24.71
CA GLU A 10 -0.76 4.03 -24.97
C GLU A 10 -1.70 3.57 -23.86
N LEU A 11 -2.66 4.42 -23.52
CA LEU A 11 -3.71 4.07 -22.56
C LEU A 11 -4.74 3.17 -23.24
N VAL A 12 -5.10 2.09 -22.57
CA VAL A 12 -6.10 1.12 -23.01
C VAL A 12 -7.13 0.98 -21.90
N ASP A 13 -8.40 1.30 -22.20
CA ASP A 13 -9.51 1.03 -21.29
C ASP A 13 -9.93 -0.43 -21.43
N ILE A 14 -9.94 -1.15 -20.30
CA ILE A 14 -10.24 -2.57 -20.21
C ILE A 14 -11.51 -2.75 -19.37
N LEU A 15 -12.47 -3.50 -19.91
CA LEU A 15 -13.68 -3.89 -19.21
C LEU A 15 -13.35 -4.96 -18.15
N ASP A 16 -14.08 -4.96 -17.03
CA ASP A 16 -13.68 -5.71 -15.84
C ASP A 16 -13.68 -7.23 -16.01
N ASP A 17 -14.43 -7.78 -16.98
CA ASP A 17 -14.48 -9.22 -17.25
C ASP A 17 -13.33 -9.76 -18.12
N ASP A 18 -12.54 -8.88 -18.75
CA ASP A 18 -11.52 -9.24 -19.75
C ASP A 18 -10.13 -8.67 -19.38
N VAL A 19 -9.80 -8.60 -18.09
CA VAL A 19 -8.51 -8.05 -17.64
C VAL A 19 -7.36 -8.99 -18.06
N PRO A 20 -6.47 -8.57 -18.98
CA PRO A 20 -5.33 -9.38 -19.40
C PRO A 20 -4.27 -9.40 -18.31
N PRO A 21 -3.31 -10.35 -18.29
CA PRO A 21 -2.16 -10.27 -17.40
C PRO A 21 -1.39 -8.96 -17.58
N TYR A 22 -1.14 -8.26 -16.47
CA TYR A 22 -0.43 -6.98 -16.45
C TYR A 22 0.61 -6.94 -15.33
N ALA A 23 1.66 -6.15 -15.56
CA ALA A 23 2.55 -5.69 -14.50
C ALA A 23 1.92 -4.49 -13.80
N ILE A 24 2.19 -4.30 -12.51
CA ILE A 24 1.81 -3.11 -11.76
C ILE A 24 3.04 -2.47 -11.13
N ILE A 25 3.17 -1.14 -11.16
CA ILE A 25 4.29 -0.45 -10.50
C ILE A 25 3.88 0.11 -9.14
N SER A 26 4.58 -0.33 -8.10
CA SER A 26 4.56 0.27 -6.77
C SER A 26 5.73 1.23 -6.63
N HIS A 27 5.48 2.50 -6.29
CA HIS A 27 6.54 3.48 -6.17
C HIS A 27 6.16 4.65 -5.25
N THR A 28 7.17 5.33 -4.70
CA THR A 28 6.96 6.62 -4.03
C THR A 28 6.89 7.74 -5.06
N TRP A 29 5.87 8.60 -4.97
CA TRP A 29 5.80 9.78 -5.83
C TRP A 29 6.99 10.70 -5.54
N GLY A 30 7.62 11.17 -6.60
CA GLY A 30 8.69 12.17 -6.55
C GLY A 30 8.32 13.41 -7.36
N ASP A 31 9.34 14.19 -7.72
CA ASP A 31 9.14 15.35 -8.58
C ASP A 31 8.79 14.92 -10.01
N GLU A 32 7.93 15.71 -10.65
CA GLU A 32 7.60 15.57 -12.06
C GLU A 32 6.96 14.22 -12.45
N GLU A 33 6.04 13.73 -11.63
CA GLU A 33 5.24 12.55 -11.98
C GLU A 33 4.51 12.73 -13.31
N LEU A 34 4.43 11.62 -14.06
CA LEU A 34 3.75 11.57 -15.34
C LEU A 34 2.25 11.46 -15.08
N THR A 35 1.47 12.43 -15.56
CA THR A 35 0.01 12.40 -15.44
C THR A 35 -0.65 11.78 -16.66
N ILE A 36 -1.89 11.32 -16.50
CA ILE A 36 -2.70 10.79 -17.62
C ILE A 36 -2.83 11.81 -18.77
N GLN A 37 -3.01 13.10 -18.47
CA GLN A 37 -3.13 14.15 -19.49
C GLN A 37 -1.82 14.36 -20.26
N GLN A 38 -0.68 14.22 -19.59
CA GLN A 38 0.64 14.32 -20.22
C GLN A 38 0.89 13.13 -21.14
N LEU A 39 0.50 11.93 -20.72
CA LEU A 39 0.60 10.74 -21.54
C LEU A 39 -0.31 10.80 -22.77
N ARG A 40 -1.58 11.20 -22.62
CA ARG A 40 -2.50 11.46 -23.75
C ARG A 40 -1.93 12.47 -24.75
N ARG A 41 -1.17 13.47 -24.28
CA ARG A 41 -0.51 14.48 -25.13
C ARG A 41 0.64 13.91 -25.96
N LEU A 42 1.37 12.92 -25.44
CA LEU A 42 2.44 12.24 -26.18
C LEU A 42 1.86 11.46 -27.37
N GLY A 43 0.72 10.80 -27.19
CA GLY A 43 0.11 9.93 -28.22
C GLY A 43 1.06 8.81 -28.68
N ARG A 44 0.86 8.28 -29.89
CA ARG A 44 1.70 7.22 -30.50
C ARG A 44 3.18 7.54 -30.72
N HIS A 45 3.64 8.74 -30.35
CA HIS A 45 5.02 9.18 -30.55
C HIS A 45 5.91 8.93 -29.33
N SER A 46 5.50 8.06 -28.40
CA SER A 46 6.43 7.48 -27.42
C SER A 46 7.58 6.80 -28.18
N HIS A 47 8.80 6.98 -27.69
CA HIS A 47 10.05 6.71 -28.41
C HIS A 47 10.30 5.25 -28.89
N LEU A 48 9.35 4.33 -28.70
CA LEU A 48 9.47 2.92 -29.09
C LEU A 48 8.90 2.64 -30.49
N ALA A 49 8.07 3.52 -31.05
CA ALA A 49 7.54 3.39 -32.40
C ALA A 49 8.43 4.14 -33.40
N SER A 50 9.45 3.44 -33.94
CA SER A 50 10.31 3.96 -34.99
C SER A 50 9.57 4.07 -36.33
N SER A 51 9.04 5.25 -36.65
CA SER A 51 8.79 5.64 -38.05
C SER A 51 8.52 7.14 -38.18
N SER A 52 9.56 7.86 -38.63
CA SER A 52 9.57 9.21 -39.20
C SER A 52 9.51 10.42 -38.22
N PRO A 53 10.53 11.29 -38.19
CA PRO A 53 10.63 12.39 -37.24
C PRO A 53 9.83 13.60 -37.72
N LYS A 54 8.57 13.73 -37.31
CA LYS A 54 8.04 15.09 -37.13
C LYS A 54 8.75 15.69 -35.92
N PRO A 55 9.28 16.94 -36.00
CA PRO A 55 9.91 17.57 -34.85
C PRO A 55 8.93 17.54 -33.68
N LEU A 56 9.28 16.86 -32.58
CA LEU A 56 8.46 16.92 -31.38
C LEU A 56 8.30 18.39 -30.96
N ASP A 57 7.10 18.79 -30.55
CA ASP A 57 6.92 20.12 -29.99
C ASP A 57 7.72 20.25 -28.67
N ARG A 58 8.05 21.48 -28.29
CA ARG A 58 8.83 21.74 -27.05
C ARG A 58 8.17 21.10 -25.82
N LYS A 59 6.83 21.05 -25.79
CA LYS A 59 6.05 20.51 -24.67
C LYS A 59 6.16 18.98 -24.56
N ARG A 60 6.14 18.23 -25.67
CA ARG A 60 6.37 16.77 -25.63
C ARG A 60 7.79 16.44 -25.21
N ARG A 61 8.81 17.16 -25.71
CA ARG A 61 10.20 16.98 -25.24
C ARG A 61 10.33 17.16 -23.74
N ALA A 62 9.69 18.19 -23.18
CA ALA A 62 9.71 18.43 -21.74
C ALA A 62 9.08 17.26 -20.95
N ILE A 63 8.00 16.65 -21.44
CA ILE A 63 7.38 15.48 -20.79
C ILE A 63 8.34 14.28 -20.79
N LEU A 64 9.02 14.03 -21.91
CA LEU A 64 9.93 12.90 -22.07
C LEU A 64 11.17 12.99 -21.16
N SER A 65 11.56 14.21 -20.78
CA SER A 65 12.66 14.46 -19.85
C SER A 65 12.28 14.33 -18.37
N LYS A 66 10.98 14.17 -18.05
CA LYS A 66 10.53 14.04 -16.66
C LYS A 66 10.99 12.75 -16.02
N LYS A 67 11.35 12.83 -14.74
CA LYS A 67 11.69 11.64 -13.92
C LYS A 67 10.55 10.62 -13.89
N GLY A 68 9.29 11.08 -13.78
CA GLY A 68 8.12 10.21 -13.85
C GLY A 68 8.01 9.44 -15.17
N TYR A 69 8.34 10.06 -16.31
CA TYR A 69 8.34 9.39 -17.61
C TYR A 69 9.44 8.32 -17.70
N VAL A 70 10.65 8.62 -17.22
CA VAL A 70 11.78 7.67 -17.20
C VAL A 70 11.42 6.43 -16.38
N LYS A 71 10.81 6.63 -15.21
CA LYS A 71 10.32 5.56 -14.32
C LYS A 71 9.28 4.68 -15.02
N ILE A 72 8.21 5.27 -15.56
CA ILE A 72 7.15 4.50 -16.27
C ILE A 72 7.71 3.77 -17.49
N SER A 73 8.60 4.41 -18.25
CA SER A 73 9.27 3.78 -19.41
C SER A 73 10.19 2.64 -19.01
N GLY A 74 10.84 2.72 -17.85
CA GLY A 74 11.64 1.63 -17.27
C GLY A 74 10.76 0.43 -16.91
N ALA A 75 9.67 0.67 -16.17
CA ALA A 75 8.70 -0.35 -15.80
C ALA A 75 8.08 -1.03 -17.03
N ALA A 76 7.74 -0.26 -18.06
CA ALA A 76 7.16 -0.79 -19.29
C ALA A 76 8.15 -1.66 -20.08
N ARG A 77 9.42 -1.22 -20.21
CA ARG A 77 10.48 -2.04 -20.80
C ARG A 77 10.69 -3.34 -20.03
N LEU A 78 10.64 -3.29 -18.70
CA LEU A 78 10.74 -4.47 -17.85
C LEU A 78 9.52 -5.40 -18.02
N ALA A 79 8.31 -4.87 -18.08
CA ALA A 79 7.11 -5.65 -18.39
C ALA A 79 7.24 -6.39 -19.73
N VAL A 80 7.68 -5.70 -20.78
CA VAL A 80 7.90 -6.31 -22.10
C VAL A 80 8.97 -7.42 -22.04
N SER A 81 10.09 -7.19 -21.36
CA SER A 81 11.16 -8.21 -21.26
C SER A 81 10.73 -9.44 -20.45
N ARG A 82 9.73 -9.29 -19.59
CA ARG A 82 9.13 -10.36 -18.78
C ARG A 82 7.85 -10.95 -19.41
N GLY A 83 7.53 -10.57 -20.64
CA GLY A 83 6.41 -11.14 -21.41
C GLY A 83 5.03 -10.54 -21.08
N LEU A 84 4.97 -9.45 -20.34
CA LEU A 84 3.74 -8.74 -20.01
C LEU A 84 3.52 -7.58 -20.98
N ASN A 85 2.39 -7.61 -21.69
CA ASN A 85 2.04 -6.59 -22.68
C ASN A 85 1.41 -5.34 -22.06
N TYR A 86 0.99 -5.42 -20.78
CA TYR A 86 0.30 -4.34 -20.10
C TYR A 86 0.99 -3.95 -18.80
N LEU A 87 0.93 -2.66 -18.48
CA LEU A 87 1.43 -2.07 -17.25
C LEU A 87 0.35 -1.18 -16.63
N TRP A 88 0.17 -1.26 -15.32
CA TRP A 88 -0.63 -0.31 -14.56
C TRP A 88 0.25 0.59 -13.69
N ALA A 89 -0.09 1.88 -13.61
CA ALA A 89 0.53 2.86 -12.74
C ALA A 89 -0.48 3.91 -12.27
N ASP A 90 -0.62 4.08 -10.96
CA ASP A 90 -1.56 5.01 -10.31
C ASP A 90 -1.39 6.48 -10.77
N THR A 91 -0.18 6.86 -11.17
CA THR A 91 0.15 8.22 -11.64
C THR A 91 -0.51 8.58 -12.97
N CYS A 92 -0.64 7.62 -13.88
CA CYS A 92 -1.08 7.88 -15.25
C CYS A 92 -2.21 6.97 -15.77
N CYS A 93 -2.62 5.94 -15.02
CA CYS A 93 -3.78 5.12 -15.34
C CYS A 93 -5.08 5.68 -14.73
N ILE A 94 -4.98 6.41 -13.61
CA ILE A 94 -6.12 7.02 -12.91
C ILE A 94 -6.26 8.49 -13.33
N ASP A 95 -7.45 8.89 -13.79
CA ASP A 95 -7.79 10.29 -13.97
C ASP A 95 -8.15 10.96 -12.64
N LYS A 96 -7.13 11.51 -11.99
CA LYS A 96 -7.26 12.25 -10.72
C LYS A 96 -8.09 13.54 -10.83
N THR A 97 -8.49 13.95 -12.03
CA THR A 97 -9.42 15.08 -12.22
C THR A 97 -10.90 14.66 -12.14
N SER A 98 -11.17 13.36 -12.24
CA SER A 98 -12.50 12.78 -12.07
C SER A 98 -12.62 12.22 -10.65
N SER A 99 -13.46 12.84 -9.83
CA SER A 99 -13.67 12.38 -8.45
C SER A 99 -14.31 11.00 -8.38
N SER A 100 -15.19 10.66 -9.32
CA SER A 100 -15.79 9.32 -9.43
C SER A 100 -14.75 8.28 -9.77
N GLU A 101 -13.89 8.53 -10.77
CA GLU A 101 -12.83 7.60 -11.17
C GLU A 101 -11.79 7.44 -10.05
N LEU A 102 -11.40 8.53 -9.39
CA LEU A 102 -10.48 8.48 -8.25
C LEU A 102 -11.07 7.63 -7.11
N SER A 103 -12.36 7.80 -6.82
CA SER A 103 -13.05 7.02 -5.78
C SER A 103 -13.11 5.53 -6.13
N GLU A 104 -13.50 5.21 -7.35
CA GLU A 104 -13.54 3.83 -7.85
C GLU A 104 -12.14 3.19 -7.80
N ALA A 105 -11.12 3.93 -8.23
CA ALA A 105 -9.74 3.46 -8.25
C ALA A 105 -9.18 3.18 -6.85
N ILE A 106 -9.43 4.05 -5.87
CA ILE A 106 -8.96 3.82 -4.50
C ILE A 106 -9.66 2.61 -3.87
N ASN A 107 -10.97 2.44 -4.08
CA ASN A 107 -11.70 1.27 -3.58
C ASN A 107 -11.25 -0.04 -4.27
N SER A 108 -10.74 0.05 -5.50
CA SER A 108 -10.32 -1.11 -6.30
C SER A 108 -8.81 -1.40 -6.23
N MET A 109 -8.01 -0.49 -5.67
CA MET A 109 -6.55 -0.54 -5.78
C MET A 109 -5.96 -1.83 -5.21
N TYR A 110 -6.43 -2.26 -4.04
CA TYR A 110 -6.00 -3.52 -3.43
C TYR A 110 -6.22 -4.71 -4.35
N LEU A 111 -7.43 -4.80 -4.94
CA LEU A 111 -7.77 -5.85 -5.90
C LEU A 111 -6.88 -5.79 -7.14
N TRP A 112 -6.60 -4.60 -7.67
CA TRP A 112 -5.70 -4.44 -8.81
C TRP A 112 -4.24 -4.82 -8.49
N TYR A 113 -3.78 -4.64 -7.25
CA TYR A 113 -2.48 -5.16 -6.83
C TYR A 113 -2.52 -6.69 -6.67
N GLU A 114 -3.55 -7.23 -6.03
CA GLU A 114 -3.75 -8.68 -5.85
C GLU A 114 -3.83 -9.46 -7.16
N GLN A 115 -4.55 -8.92 -8.15
CA GLN A 115 -4.75 -9.54 -9.46
C GLN A 115 -3.61 -9.30 -10.45
N SER A 116 -2.64 -8.44 -10.12
CA SER A 116 -1.49 -8.21 -10.98
C SER A 116 -0.66 -9.50 -11.16
N ALA A 117 -0.11 -9.69 -12.36
CA ALA A 117 0.79 -10.81 -12.60
C ALA A 117 2.11 -10.60 -11.86
N GLU A 118 2.61 -9.37 -11.87
CA GLU A 118 3.84 -8.96 -11.20
C GLU A 118 3.73 -7.54 -10.68
N CYS A 119 4.18 -7.31 -9.45
CA CYS A 119 4.35 -5.98 -8.87
C CYS A 119 5.82 -5.58 -8.88
N TYR A 120 6.14 -4.44 -9.49
CA TYR A 120 7.47 -3.85 -9.50
C TYR A 120 7.55 -2.77 -8.41
N ALA A 121 8.17 -3.11 -7.28
CA ALA A 121 8.49 -2.14 -6.24
C ALA A 121 9.75 -1.37 -6.65
N TYR A 122 9.57 -0.13 -7.14
CA TYR A 122 10.66 0.72 -7.60
C TYR A 122 11.14 1.66 -6.48
N LEU A 123 12.35 1.40 -5.98
CA LEU A 123 12.99 2.14 -4.89
C LEU A 123 13.93 3.18 -5.47
N SER A 124 13.39 4.38 -5.73
CA SER A 124 14.11 5.48 -6.39
C SER A 124 15.32 6.00 -5.60
N ASP A 125 15.40 5.69 -4.31
CA ASP A 125 16.41 6.13 -3.34
C ASP A 125 17.37 5.02 -2.92
N VAL A 126 17.32 3.85 -3.57
CA VAL A 126 18.25 2.75 -3.36
C VAL A 126 19.16 2.63 -4.58
N GLU A 127 20.47 2.63 -4.34
CA GLU A 127 21.48 2.40 -5.37
C GLU A 127 21.65 0.88 -5.63
N PRO A 128 22.26 0.51 -6.77
CA PRO A 128 22.44 -0.89 -7.12
C PRO A 128 23.38 -1.62 -6.15
N PRO A 129 23.16 -2.92 -5.86
CA PRO A 129 24.06 -3.69 -4.99
C PRO A 129 25.51 -3.72 -5.49
N ALA A 130 25.71 -3.66 -6.81
CA ALA A 130 27.04 -3.70 -7.42
C ALA A 130 27.93 -2.48 -7.08
N THR A 131 27.34 -1.37 -6.63
CA THR A 131 28.07 -0.15 -6.25
C THR A 131 28.31 -0.03 -4.75
N GLN A 132 27.83 -0.99 -3.94
CA GLN A 132 27.81 -0.90 -2.49
C GLN A 132 28.40 -2.14 -1.84
N ASP A 133 29.02 -1.98 -0.67
CA ASP A 133 29.29 -3.12 0.19
C ASP A 133 27.97 -3.66 0.80
N GLY A 134 27.99 -4.91 1.28
CA GLY A 134 26.78 -5.57 1.78
C GLY A 134 26.10 -4.86 2.97
N ASN A 135 26.87 -4.18 3.82
CA ASN A 135 26.32 -3.46 4.98
C ASN A 135 25.69 -2.12 4.56
N ALA A 136 26.33 -1.42 3.63
CA ALA A 136 25.83 -0.19 3.04
C ALA A 136 24.52 -0.44 2.27
N PHE A 137 24.45 -1.53 1.50
CA PHE A 137 23.22 -1.94 0.82
C PHE A 137 22.08 -2.21 1.80
N ASP A 138 22.31 -3.06 2.82
CA ASP A 138 21.31 -3.41 3.81
C ASP A 138 20.81 -2.14 4.55
N LYS A 139 21.71 -1.17 4.85
CA LYS A 139 21.35 0.11 5.46
C LYS A 139 20.52 1.00 4.53
N ASN A 140 20.89 1.13 3.26
CA ASN A 140 20.16 1.96 2.30
C ASN A 140 18.78 1.41 1.99
N LEU A 141 18.65 0.08 1.88
CA LEU A 141 17.37 -0.59 1.72
C LEU A 141 16.43 -0.29 2.90
N ARG A 142 16.92 -0.44 4.15
CA ARG A 142 16.15 -0.15 5.37
C ARG A 142 15.68 1.31 5.46
N ASN A 143 16.46 2.24 4.91
CA ASN A 143 16.14 3.67 4.95
C ASN A 143 15.30 4.14 3.75
N SER A 144 14.93 3.25 2.82
CA SER A 144 14.14 3.65 1.66
C SER A 144 12.77 4.19 2.10
N ARG A 145 12.38 5.33 1.53
CA ARG A 145 11.07 5.94 1.72
C ARG A 145 9.91 5.04 1.29
N TRP A 146 10.19 4.02 0.47
CA TRP A 146 9.17 3.07 0.05
C TRP A 146 8.57 2.32 1.24
N PHE A 147 9.36 1.96 2.25
CA PHE A 147 8.87 1.24 3.44
C PHE A 147 8.09 2.11 4.42
N THR A 148 8.25 3.43 4.35
CA THR A 148 7.57 4.39 5.23
C THR A 148 6.38 5.08 4.55
N ARG A 149 6.04 4.74 3.32
CA ARG A 149 4.86 5.27 2.62
C ARG A 149 3.62 4.45 2.99
N GLY A 150 2.50 5.11 3.32
CA GLY A 150 1.25 4.43 3.69
C GLY A 150 0.73 3.49 2.60
N TRP A 151 0.61 3.99 1.37
CA TRP A 151 0.06 3.24 0.23
C TRP A 151 0.84 1.96 -0.10
N THR A 152 2.17 1.95 0.04
CA THR A 152 3.00 0.80 -0.34
C THR A 152 2.79 -0.43 0.55
N LEU A 153 2.05 -0.32 1.67
CA LEU A 153 1.72 -1.49 2.50
C LEU A 153 0.84 -2.49 1.74
N GLN A 154 -0.28 -2.03 1.19
CA GLN A 154 -1.13 -2.90 0.37
C GLN A 154 -0.43 -3.32 -0.92
N GLU A 155 0.46 -2.49 -1.47
CA GLU A 155 1.25 -2.81 -2.65
C GLU A 155 2.31 -3.90 -2.40
N LEU A 156 2.68 -4.12 -1.13
CA LEU A 156 3.52 -5.23 -0.66
C LEU A 156 2.70 -6.49 -0.41
N VAL A 157 1.60 -6.34 0.33
CA VAL A 157 0.83 -7.46 0.89
C VAL A 157 -0.06 -8.09 -0.19
N ALA A 158 -0.78 -7.28 -0.97
CA ALA A 158 -1.79 -7.78 -1.88
C ALA A 158 -1.23 -8.61 -3.05
N PRO A 159 -0.17 -8.18 -3.79
CA PRO A 159 0.33 -8.97 -4.91
C PRO A 159 0.97 -10.27 -4.48
N LYS A 160 0.79 -11.32 -5.29
CA LYS A 160 1.47 -12.61 -5.07
C LYS A 160 2.98 -12.51 -5.30
N LEU A 161 3.39 -11.76 -6.33
CA LEU A 161 4.79 -11.57 -6.71
C LEU A 161 5.16 -10.09 -6.66
N VAL A 162 6.07 -9.74 -5.75
CA VAL A 162 6.66 -8.39 -5.65
C VAL A 162 8.16 -8.49 -5.92
N LEU A 163 8.61 -7.80 -6.96
CA LEU A 163 9.99 -7.70 -7.39
C LEU A 163 10.53 -6.31 -7.04
N PHE A 164 11.57 -6.25 -6.22
CA PHE A 164 12.18 -5.01 -5.76
C PHE A 164 13.29 -4.57 -6.72
N TYR A 165 13.24 -3.32 -7.14
CA TYR A 165 14.19 -2.73 -8.08
C TYR A 165 14.82 -1.46 -7.52
N ALA A 166 16.14 -1.32 -7.71
CA ALA A 166 16.88 -0.10 -7.42
C ALA A 166 16.54 1.02 -8.43
N SER A 167 17.08 2.20 -8.16
CA SER A 167 16.94 3.42 -8.98
C SER A 167 17.37 3.28 -10.46
N ASP A 168 18.17 2.27 -10.81
CA ASP A 168 18.60 1.97 -12.18
C ASP A 168 17.85 0.79 -12.82
N TRP A 169 16.84 0.24 -12.14
CA TRP A 169 16.13 -1.00 -12.49
C TRP A 169 16.94 -2.30 -12.30
N SER A 170 18.02 -2.28 -11.53
CA SER A 170 18.68 -3.50 -11.05
C SER A 170 17.79 -4.25 -10.05
N LEU A 171 17.62 -5.56 -10.24
CA LEU A 171 16.83 -6.41 -9.34
C LEU A 171 17.55 -6.56 -8.00
N LEU A 172 16.85 -6.24 -6.92
CA LEU A 172 17.33 -6.35 -5.54
C LEU A 172 16.92 -7.68 -4.90
N GLY A 173 15.70 -8.14 -5.20
CA GLY A 173 15.11 -9.34 -4.62
C GLY A 173 13.61 -9.42 -4.86
N GLN A 174 12.99 -10.43 -4.25
CA GLN A 174 11.56 -10.66 -4.22
C GLN A 174 11.09 -10.68 -2.76
N LYS A 175 9.82 -10.35 -2.48
CA LYS A 175 9.34 -10.26 -1.08
C LYS A 175 9.59 -11.51 -0.24
N HIS A 176 9.65 -12.70 -0.86
CA HIS A 176 9.89 -13.99 -0.20
C HIS A 176 11.17 -14.71 -0.69
N SER A 177 12.05 -14.05 -1.46
CA SER A 177 13.26 -14.70 -2.00
C SER A 177 14.33 -13.69 -2.46
N PRO A 178 15.64 -13.96 -2.26
CA PRO A 178 16.21 -15.06 -1.48
C PRO A 178 15.93 -14.91 0.03
N PRO A 179 16.15 -15.95 0.87
CA PRO A 179 15.83 -15.90 2.30
C PRO A 179 16.45 -14.71 3.04
N LYS A 180 17.69 -14.31 2.69
CA LYS A 180 18.32 -13.12 3.27
C LYS A 180 17.50 -11.85 3.00
N PHE A 181 17.01 -11.69 1.76
CA PHE A 181 16.25 -10.53 1.37
C PHE A 181 14.86 -10.53 2.02
N ALA A 182 14.16 -11.68 2.01
CA ALA A 182 12.87 -11.85 2.66
C ALA A 182 12.92 -11.48 4.15
N LYS A 183 13.94 -11.96 4.86
CA LYS A 183 14.19 -11.61 6.26
C LYS A 183 14.36 -10.10 6.48
N ILE A 184 15.11 -9.41 5.60
CA ILE A 184 15.26 -7.96 5.69
C ILE A 184 13.92 -7.26 5.50
N ILE A 185 13.10 -7.68 4.52
CA ILE A 185 11.76 -7.12 4.30
C ILE A 185 10.87 -7.34 5.52
N SER A 186 10.88 -8.55 6.08
CA SER A 186 10.12 -8.89 7.29
C SER A 186 10.52 -7.99 8.46
N GLU A 187 11.81 -7.83 8.73
CA GLU A 187 12.31 -6.98 9.82
C GLU A 187 12.00 -5.49 9.62
N ILE A 188 12.02 -4.98 8.38
CA ILE A 188 11.67 -3.57 8.11
C ILE A 188 10.17 -3.32 8.31
N THR A 189 9.34 -4.28 7.92
CA THR A 189 7.88 -4.09 7.82
C THR A 189 7.11 -4.64 9.01
N SER A 190 7.77 -5.42 9.86
CA SER A 190 7.15 -6.21 10.93
C SER A 190 6.09 -7.19 10.43
N ILE A 191 6.20 -7.62 9.17
CA ILE A 191 5.32 -8.61 8.54
C ILE A 191 6.06 -9.94 8.56
N ASP A 192 5.43 -10.98 9.10
CA ASP A 192 6.03 -12.32 9.16
C ASP A 192 6.34 -12.87 7.77
N GLU A 193 7.43 -13.64 7.64
CA GLU A 193 7.85 -14.24 6.38
C GLU A 193 6.74 -15.13 5.76
N GLU A 194 5.95 -15.81 6.59
CA GLU A 194 4.80 -16.64 6.18
C GLU A 194 3.64 -15.83 5.60
N VAL A 195 3.54 -14.54 5.92
CA VAL A 195 2.58 -13.63 5.26
C VAL A 195 3.18 -13.12 3.94
N LEU A 196 4.48 -12.84 3.92
CA LEU A 196 5.17 -12.36 2.72
C LEU A 196 5.22 -13.42 1.61
N ASP A 197 5.34 -14.70 1.95
CA ASP A 197 5.33 -15.81 0.99
C ASP A 197 3.91 -16.31 0.63
N GLY A 198 2.88 -15.83 1.35
CA GLY A 198 1.48 -16.15 1.11
C GLY A 198 0.99 -17.44 1.78
N THR A 199 1.78 -18.04 2.67
CA THR A 199 1.36 -19.20 3.48
C THR A 199 0.23 -18.85 4.44
N ILE A 200 0.28 -17.65 5.04
CA ILE A 200 -0.75 -17.11 5.93
C ILE A 200 -1.47 -15.96 5.22
N ASP A 201 -2.80 -16.08 5.11
CA ASP A 201 -3.66 -14.99 4.68
C ASP A 201 -3.69 -13.91 5.78
N PRO A 202 -3.37 -12.64 5.48
CA PRO A 202 -3.48 -11.53 6.42
C PRO A 202 -4.80 -11.45 7.20
N LEU A 203 -5.92 -11.91 6.62
CA LEU A 203 -7.22 -11.90 7.27
C LEU A 203 -7.34 -12.89 8.43
N GLN A 204 -6.46 -13.88 8.51
CA GLN A 204 -6.36 -14.81 9.64
C GLN A 204 -5.65 -14.19 10.85
N LEU A 205 -4.97 -13.06 10.64
CA LEU A 205 -4.28 -12.33 11.69
C LEU A 205 -5.18 -11.26 12.30
N SER A 206 -4.82 -10.91 13.54
CA SER A 206 -5.57 -9.95 14.31
C SER A 206 -5.59 -8.56 13.64
N VAL A 207 -6.62 -7.78 13.95
CA VAL A 207 -6.74 -6.39 13.51
C VAL A 207 -5.54 -5.58 14.00
N SER A 208 -5.10 -5.79 15.25
CA SER A 208 -3.91 -5.11 15.77
C SER A 208 -2.64 -5.48 15.04
N ALA A 209 -2.45 -6.76 14.66
CA ALA A 209 -1.29 -7.20 13.88
C ALA A 209 -1.23 -6.47 12.54
N ARG A 210 -2.34 -6.44 11.80
CA ARG A 210 -2.43 -5.71 10.53
C ARG A 210 -2.27 -4.20 10.70
N MET A 211 -2.79 -3.61 11.77
CA MET A 211 -2.59 -2.18 12.09
C MET A 211 -1.12 -1.88 12.40
N ALA A 212 -0.42 -2.79 13.08
CA ALA A 212 0.99 -2.62 13.45
C ALA A 212 1.90 -2.49 12.21
N TRP A 213 1.58 -3.18 11.11
CA TRP A 213 2.30 -3.05 9.83
C TRP A 213 2.24 -1.65 9.21
N ALA A 214 1.24 -0.85 9.62
CA ALA A 214 1.06 0.52 9.20
C ALA A 214 1.63 1.54 10.20
N SER A 215 2.10 1.09 11.37
CA SER A 215 2.47 1.97 12.49
C SER A 215 3.63 2.93 12.19
N HIS A 216 4.59 2.50 11.36
CA HIS A 216 5.75 3.30 10.95
C HIS A 216 5.57 3.97 9.57
N ARG A 217 4.35 3.95 9.02
CA ARG A 217 4.05 4.47 7.68
C ARG A 217 3.34 5.81 7.75
N ASN A 218 3.65 6.65 6.77
CA ASN A 218 3.21 8.04 6.69
C ASN A 218 2.52 8.33 5.36
N THR A 219 1.53 9.21 5.42
CA THR A 219 0.73 9.67 4.29
C THR A 219 0.84 11.19 4.14
N THR A 220 0.65 11.70 2.91
CA THR A 220 0.71 13.14 2.67
C THR A 220 -0.61 13.82 3.03
N ARG A 221 -1.74 13.16 2.73
CA ARG A 221 -3.06 13.58 3.17
C ARG A 221 -3.43 12.79 4.41
N LEU A 222 -3.97 13.46 5.42
CA LEU A 222 -4.33 12.83 6.69
C LEU A 222 -5.33 11.69 6.50
N GLU A 223 -6.28 11.86 5.58
CA GLU A 223 -7.31 10.87 5.30
C GLU A 223 -6.77 9.61 4.63
N ASP A 224 -5.65 9.72 3.88
CA ASP A 224 -5.04 8.57 3.21
C ASP A 224 -4.52 7.54 4.23
N THR A 225 -4.28 7.93 5.50
CA THR A 225 -3.97 6.98 6.59
C THR A 225 -5.05 5.93 6.76
N ALA A 226 -6.31 6.29 6.48
CA ALA A 226 -7.42 5.35 6.45
C ALA A 226 -7.55 4.67 5.09
N TYR A 227 -7.53 5.45 4.01
CA TYR A 227 -7.82 4.93 2.67
C TYR A 227 -6.81 3.90 2.18
N CYS A 228 -5.54 4.03 2.55
CA CYS A 228 -4.52 3.05 2.15
C CYS A 228 -4.62 1.71 2.89
N LEU A 229 -5.47 1.61 3.92
CA LEU A 229 -5.71 0.38 4.70
C LEU A 229 -7.03 -0.30 4.36
N MET A 230 -7.91 0.36 3.60
CA MET A 230 -9.25 -0.15 3.27
C MET A 230 -9.21 -1.57 2.70
N GLY A 231 -8.34 -1.82 1.72
CA GLY A 231 -8.21 -3.14 1.11
C GLY A 231 -7.72 -4.23 2.06
N LEU A 232 -6.70 -3.92 2.88
CA LEU A 232 -6.13 -4.85 3.86
C LEU A 232 -7.17 -5.29 4.92
N PHE A 233 -8.11 -4.41 5.25
CA PHE A 233 -9.21 -4.69 6.17
C PHE A 233 -10.52 -5.09 5.47
N GLN A 234 -10.51 -5.20 4.13
CA GLN A 234 -11.70 -5.42 3.30
C GLN A 234 -12.86 -4.48 3.66
N VAL A 235 -12.59 -3.20 3.84
CA VAL A 235 -13.60 -2.17 4.11
C VAL A 235 -13.80 -1.32 2.87
N ASN A 236 -15.06 -1.01 2.59
CA ASN A 236 -15.44 -0.01 1.59
C ASN A 236 -16.11 1.16 2.30
N MET A 237 -15.61 2.38 2.08
CA MET A 237 -16.16 3.60 2.65
C MET A 237 -15.96 4.79 1.70
N PRO A 238 -16.88 5.77 1.67
CA PRO A 238 -16.73 6.96 0.83
C PRO A 238 -15.49 7.78 1.15
N LEU A 239 -14.81 8.29 0.11
CA LEU A 239 -13.67 9.19 0.25
C LEU A 239 -14.14 10.63 0.50
N LEU A 240 -13.93 11.13 1.71
CA LEU A 240 -14.28 12.49 2.13
C LEU A 240 -13.00 13.28 2.47
N TYR A 241 -12.27 13.72 1.45
CA TYR A 241 -11.13 14.61 1.66
C TYR A 241 -11.56 15.93 2.31
N GLY A 242 -10.91 16.29 3.43
CA GLY A 242 -11.28 17.41 4.30
C GLY A 242 -11.83 16.98 5.66
N GLU A 243 -12.07 15.68 5.90
CA GLU A 243 -12.52 15.17 7.20
C GLU A 243 -11.37 14.95 8.21
N GLY A 244 -10.11 15.02 7.77
CA GLY A 244 -8.94 14.89 8.63
C GLY A 244 -8.85 13.53 9.33
N LYS A 245 -8.46 13.53 10.61
CA LYS A 245 -8.29 12.31 11.43
C LYS A 245 -9.57 11.45 11.53
N ARG A 246 -10.75 12.02 11.28
CA ARG A 246 -12.03 11.30 11.30
C ARG A 246 -12.08 10.15 10.28
N ALA A 247 -11.33 10.24 9.19
CA ALA A 247 -11.23 9.14 8.22
C ALA A 247 -10.75 7.85 8.88
N PHE A 248 -9.77 7.93 9.79
CA PHE A 248 -9.23 6.76 10.50
C PHE A 248 -10.18 6.24 11.58
N THR A 249 -10.94 7.13 12.22
CA THR A 249 -12.05 6.73 13.10
C THR A 249 -13.09 5.92 12.31
N ARG A 250 -13.53 6.42 11.15
CA ARG A 250 -14.49 5.73 10.28
C ARG A 250 -13.98 4.38 9.79
N LEU A 251 -12.69 4.26 9.47
CA LEU A 251 -12.10 2.97 9.14
C LEU A 251 -12.31 1.97 10.28
N GLN A 252 -11.97 2.35 11.53
CA GLN A 252 -12.18 1.49 12.68
C GLN A 252 -13.65 1.14 12.91
N GLU A 253 -14.56 2.11 12.74
CA GLU A 253 -16.02 1.87 12.83
C GLU A 253 -16.48 0.82 11.81
N HIS A 254 -15.97 0.88 10.57
CA HIS A 254 -16.28 -0.11 9.54
C HIS A 254 -15.61 -1.48 9.80
N ILE A 255 -14.43 -1.52 10.40
CA ILE A 255 -13.79 -2.77 10.82
C ILE A 255 -14.64 -3.45 11.90
N ILE A 256 -15.06 -2.72 12.93
CA ILE A 256 -15.90 -3.23 14.03
C ILE A 256 -17.19 -3.85 13.53
N GLN A 257 -17.76 -3.33 12.43
CA GLN A 257 -18.97 -3.88 11.83
C GLN A 257 -18.77 -5.24 11.14
N ARG A 258 -17.53 -5.66 10.89
CA ARG A 258 -17.19 -6.86 10.11
C ARG A 258 -16.48 -7.95 10.91
N THR A 259 -16.01 -7.65 12.12
CA THR A 259 -15.29 -8.62 12.95
C THR A 259 -15.55 -8.42 14.44
N ASP A 260 -15.55 -9.52 15.20
CA ASP A 260 -15.57 -9.54 16.67
C ASP A 260 -14.14 -9.53 17.27
N ASP A 261 -13.13 -9.26 16.45
CA ASP A 261 -11.74 -9.18 16.87
C ASP A 261 -11.50 -7.96 17.79
N GLN A 262 -11.36 -8.24 19.08
CA GLN A 262 -11.17 -7.25 20.14
C GLN A 262 -9.80 -6.60 20.12
N SER A 263 -8.84 -7.11 19.34
CA SER A 263 -7.50 -6.52 19.21
C SER A 263 -7.53 -5.11 18.62
N ILE A 264 -8.63 -4.69 17.96
CA ILE A 264 -8.81 -3.31 17.52
C ILE A 264 -8.73 -2.29 18.68
N PHE A 265 -9.00 -2.72 19.91
CA PHE A 265 -8.91 -1.87 21.11
C PHE A 265 -7.55 -1.96 21.83
N ALA A 266 -6.62 -2.78 21.35
CA ALA A 266 -5.34 -3.05 21.99
C ALA A 266 -4.23 -2.09 21.52
N TRP A 267 -4.58 -0.82 21.33
CA TRP A 267 -3.62 0.24 21.00
C TRP A 267 -3.14 0.95 22.27
N ASN A 268 -2.05 1.71 22.15
CA ASN A 268 -1.42 2.40 23.27
C ASN A 268 -1.09 3.86 22.92
N SER A 269 -1.16 4.76 23.90
CA SER A 269 -0.84 6.20 23.75
C SER A 269 0.59 6.57 24.14
N PHE A 270 1.33 5.70 24.86
CA PHE A 270 2.55 6.06 25.61
C PHE A 270 3.83 6.42 24.83
N ASP A 271 3.73 6.97 23.62
CA ASP A 271 4.91 7.32 22.82
C ASP A 271 5.35 8.77 22.86
N ASP A 272 4.52 9.66 23.37
CA ASP A 272 4.94 11.03 23.60
C ASP A 272 5.32 11.15 25.08
N LEU A 273 6.62 11.12 25.38
CA LEU A 273 7.20 11.44 26.70
C LEU A 273 6.84 12.86 27.20
N GLU A 274 6.11 13.63 26.38
CA GLU A 274 5.57 14.97 26.65
C GLU A 274 4.04 14.96 26.84
N GLU A 275 3.36 13.80 26.78
CA GLU A 275 1.92 13.75 26.98
C GLU A 275 1.53 14.03 28.42
N ASP A 276 0.58 14.94 28.56
CA ASP A 276 -0.13 15.23 29.79
C ASP A 276 -0.68 13.90 30.37
N PRO A 277 -0.29 13.49 31.60
CA PRO A 277 -0.83 12.29 32.21
C PRO A 277 -2.36 12.34 32.40
N ASP A 278 -2.96 13.54 32.33
CA ASP A 278 -4.41 13.75 32.38
C ASP A 278 -5.05 13.79 30.97
N ALA A 279 -4.30 13.52 29.89
CA ALA A 279 -4.82 13.44 28.55
C ALA A 279 -5.90 12.35 28.44
N LEU A 280 -7.11 12.76 28.06
CA LEU A 280 -8.22 11.84 27.85
C LEU A 280 -8.22 11.33 26.42
N PHE A 281 -8.22 10.00 26.28
CA PHE A 281 -8.35 9.34 25.00
C PHE A 281 -9.74 8.75 24.81
N GLY A 282 -10.22 8.78 23.56
CA GLY A 282 -11.38 8.00 23.15
C GLY A 282 -11.05 6.52 23.09
N LEU A 283 -12.04 5.68 22.82
CA LEU A 283 -11.86 4.23 22.71
C LEU A 283 -11.11 3.79 21.43
N LEU A 284 -11.23 4.58 20.37
CA LEU A 284 -10.62 4.30 19.07
C LEU A 284 -9.30 5.06 18.93
N ALA A 285 -8.32 4.42 18.29
CA ALA A 285 -7.03 5.01 18.04
C ALA A 285 -7.15 6.22 17.09
N GLN A 286 -6.23 7.17 17.21
CA GLN A 286 -6.10 8.31 16.30
C GLN A 286 -5.20 8.02 15.10
N SER A 287 -4.35 7.00 15.18
CA SER A 287 -3.38 6.63 14.15
C SER A 287 -2.96 5.16 14.27
N PRO A 288 -2.59 4.48 13.16
CA PRO A 288 -1.95 3.16 13.22
C PRO A 288 -0.67 3.11 14.08
N ALA A 289 0.01 4.25 14.26
CA ALA A 289 1.21 4.34 15.10
C ALA A 289 1.00 3.80 16.53
N GLN A 290 -0.22 3.95 17.06
CA GLN A 290 -0.60 3.49 18.39
C GLN A 290 -0.71 1.96 18.50
N PHE A 291 -0.60 1.22 17.39
CA PHE A 291 -0.59 -0.24 17.36
C PHE A 291 0.82 -0.84 17.23
N LYS A 292 1.89 -0.04 17.28
CA LYS A 292 3.27 -0.52 17.03
C LYS A 292 3.69 -1.72 17.89
N ASP A 293 3.22 -1.81 19.14
CA ASP A 293 3.55 -2.87 20.09
C ASP A 293 2.46 -3.95 20.18
N ALA A 294 1.41 -3.82 19.37
CA ALA A 294 0.24 -4.71 19.37
C ALA A 294 0.31 -5.79 18.27
N GLY A 295 1.47 -5.89 17.60
CA GLY A 295 1.70 -6.79 16.46
C GLY A 295 1.59 -8.28 16.78
N ALA A 296 1.99 -8.67 18.00
CA ALA A 296 2.05 -10.07 18.43
C ALA A 296 0.75 -10.59 19.07
N LEU A 297 -0.29 -9.75 19.16
CA LEU A 297 -1.55 -10.13 19.79
C LEU A 297 -2.33 -11.08 18.88
N GLN A 298 -2.76 -12.20 19.46
CA GLN A 298 -3.60 -13.19 18.78
C GLN A 298 -5.05 -13.06 19.23
N VAL A 299 -5.98 -13.31 18.32
CA VAL A 299 -7.40 -13.34 18.64
C VAL A 299 -7.70 -14.57 19.49
N LEU A 300 -8.50 -14.41 20.55
CA LEU A 300 -8.99 -15.56 21.30
C LEU A 300 -9.87 -16.43 20.39
N PRO A 301 -9.83 -17.77 20.55
CA PRO A 301 -10.76 -18.63 19.83
C PRO A 301 -12.21 -18.24 20.16
N PRO A 302 -13.15 -18.39 19.20
CA PRO A 302 -14.55 -18.04 19.42
C PRO A 302 -15.10 -18.79 20.64
N LEU A 303 -15.77 -18.04 21.53
CA LEU A 303 -16.28 -18.61 22.76
C LEU A 303 -17.34 -19.69 22.44
N PRO A 304 -17.34 -20.83 23.15
CA PRO A 304 -18.32 -21.89 22.94
C PRO A 304 -19.76 -21.52 23.39
N VAL A 305 -20.01 -20.29 23.83
CA VAL A 305 -21.29 -19.84 24.36
C VAL A 305 -22.05 -19.04 23.30
N TYR A 306 -23.29 -19.49 23.02
CA TYR A 306 -24.25 -19.03 22.00
C TYR A 306 -24.71 -17.56 22.06
N ALA A 307 -24.03 -16.69 22.80
CA ALA A 307 -24.42 -15.30 22.98
C ALA A 307 -23.24 -14.36 22.72
N SER A 308 -22.62 -14.44 21.54
CA SER A 308 -21.85 -13.29 21.05
C SER A 308 -22.87 -12.24 20.61
N ALA A 309 -22.94 -11.13 21.33
CA ALA A 309 -23.60 -9.94 20.83
C ALA A 309 -22.60 -9.22 19.92
N PRO A 310 -22.96 -8.89 18.66
CA PRO A 310 -22.04 -8.21 17.76
C PRO A 310 -21.65 -6.84 18.33
N SER A 311 -20.38 -6.50 18.13
CA SER A 311 -19.88 -5.17 18.49
C SER A 311 -20.51 -4.11 17.59
N ALA A 312 -20.97 -2.99 18.17
CA ALA A 312 -21.60 -1.93 17.40
C ALA A 312 -21.32 -0.55 17.99
N MET A 313 -21.01 0.40 17.12
CA MET A 313 -20.99 1.81 17.47
C MET A 313 -22.42 2.35 17.52
N THR A 314 -22.77 2.98 18.63
CA THR A 314 -24.08 3.62 18.86
C THR A 314 -23.88 5.11 19.11
N ASN A 315 -24.98 5.88 19.14
CA ASN A 315 -24.93 7.29 19.55
C ASN A 315 -24.53 7.49 21.03
N GLN A 316 -24.49 6.43 21.84
CA GLN A 316 -23.99 6.45 23.23
C GLN A 316 -22.54 5.95 23.35
N GLY A 317 -21.93 5.46 22.28
CA GLY A 317 -20.59 4.85 22.29
C GLY A 317 -20.58 3.40 21.82
N LEU A 318 -19.50 2.67 22.11
CA LEU A 318 -19.36 1.28 21.73
C LEU A 318 -20.20 0.38 22.64
N ARG A 319 -21.02 -0.46 22.01
CA ARG A 319 -21.60 -1.64 22.63
C ARG A 319 -20.74 -2.85 22.25
N VAL A 320 -20.13 -3.49 23.24
CA VAL A 320 -19.29 -4.69 23.06
C VAL A 320 -19.49 -5.65 24.23
N GLN A 321 -19.28 -6.94 23.97
CA GLN A 321 -19.26 -7.98 24.99
C GLN A 321 -17.85 -8.55 25.08
N LEU A 322 -17.18 -8.33 26.22
CA LEU A 322 -15.81 -8.75 26.47
C LEU A 322 -15.77 -9.87 27.51
N TYR A 323 -14.84 -10.81 27.35
CA TYR A 323 -14.52 -11.78 28.39
C TYR A 323 -13.48 -11.16 29.33
N LEU A 324 -13.84 -10.98 30.59
CA LEU A 324 -12.95 -10.43 31.61
C LEU A 324 -12.36 -11.57 32.43
N VAL A 325 -11.04 -11.68 32.44
CA VAL A 325 -10.30 -12.58 33.33
C VAL A 325 -9.86 -11.79 34.56
N PRO A 326 -10.18 -12.22 35.78
CA PRO A 326 -9.63 -11.61 36.98
C PRO A 326 -8.10 -11.66 36.96
N ARG A 327 -7.45 -10.50 36.99
CA ARG A 327 -6.00 -10.42 37.16
C ARG A 327 -5.69 -10.50 38.65
N THR A 328 -5.09 -11.58 39.09
CA THR A 328 -4.53 -11.67 40.45
C THR A 328 -3.25 -10.87 40.50
N PHE A 329 -3.27 -9.72 41.17
CA PHE A 329 -2.04 -9.02 41.53
C PHE A 329 -1.39 -9.80 42.68
N THR A 330 -0.20 -10.33 42.46
CA THR A 330 0.66 -10.80 43.54
C THR A 330 1.38 -9.57 44.09
N ASP A 331 1.11 -9.24 45.35
CA ASP A 331 1.73 -8.13 46.10
C ASP A 331 3.27 -8.26 46.18
#